data_AF-A0AAE7BRG3-F1
#
_entry.id   AF-A0AAE7BRG3-F1
#
_cell.length_a   1.000
_cell.length_b   1.000
_cell.length_c   1.000
_cell.angle_alpha   90.00
_cell.angle_beta   90.00
_cell.angle_gamma   90.00
#
_symmetry.space_group_name_H-M   'P 1'
#
loop_
_entity.id
_entity.type
_entity.pdbx_description
1 polymer ?
#
loop_
_entity_poly.entity_id
_entity_poly.type
_entity_poly.pdbx_seq_one_letter_code
_entity_poly.pdbx_strand_id
1 'polypeptide(L)'
;MGIKQTIGTNYHNSLIRLSENFDPVMHRFRKSYEDTQNQGWMIPLVLKLVPDVRRMMEAVKNLDSEGIVKSLSSVIPSVGIIGIPFAVPYLGVSSVVGFGISGLILFVSLSRYLWLMTQLDSTHFHIGAYRFLKRREYDLFTGSFLFSDFSFKGLLYVVNHSLNGEEELNKTFERLKNEFDSFTFAHQARYEEKESHLLKQNNELEEELLRQKEVINSIITKADQSLHQLYDELSEANLSSEYMADLLDRLITILYRYRNGRFSVSDLKLIADFTIYKVEGGHLIKIADEGTSGHSLGVISMDSKEHATWAAVQVVKTKSTDPLFNEPRKNYYIASYLMRMGNNELWVYNLHFHRDRNKKAVDLTIHDIIDNKLLFRLIHVLCLLLQSTGFPKKEESSDDHLLSR
;
A
#
# COMPACT_ATOMS: atom_id res chain seq x y z
N MET A 1 -32.54 -41.08 -70.26
CA MET A 1 -33.89 -40.50 -70.07
C MET A 1 -34.15 -40.50 -68.57
N GLY A 2 -34.00 -39.35 -67.91
CA GLY A 2 -34.07 -39.23 -66.45
C GLY A 2 -35.50 -39.09 -65.96
N ILE A 3 -35.92 -39.97 -65.08
CA ILE A 3 -37.20 -39.84 -64.36
C ILE A 3 -36.92 -38.96 -63.14
N LYS A 4 -37.27 -37.67 -63.24
CA LYS A 4 -37.42 -36.80 -62.07
C LYS A 4 -38.65 -37.27 -61.30
N GLN A 5 -38.45 -37.91 -60.15
CA GLN A 5 -39.51 -38.05 -59.14
C GLN A 5 -39.82 -36.67 -58.57
N THR A 6 -40.96 -36.09 -58.95
CA THR A 6 -41.60 -35.00 -58.23
C THR A 6 -42.17 -35.54 -56.93
N ILE A 7 -41.40 -35.43 -55.84
CA ILE A 7 -41.92 -35.60 -54.49
C ILE A 7 -42.80 -34.39 -54.22
N GLY A 8 -44.13 -34.55 -54.30
CA GLY A 8 -45.05 -33.59 -53.68
C GLY A 8 -44.75 -33.54 -52.19
N THR A 9 -44.11 -32.46 -51.75
CA THR A 9 -43.78 -32.26 -50.34
C THR A 9 -45.07 -32.16 -49.53
N ASN A 10 -45.32 -33.17 -48.71
CA ASN A 10 -46.48 -33.21 -47.83
C ASN A 10 -46.22 -32.26 -46.65
N TYR A 11 -46.33 -30.94 -46.90
CA TYR A 11 -46.01 -29.86 -45.95
C TYR A 11 -46.74 -30.02 -44.62
N HIS A 12 -47.97 -30.54 -44.66
CA HIS A 12 -48.75 -30.88 -43.48
C HIS A 12 -48.05 -31.92 -42.60
N ASN A 13 -47.57 -33.02 -43.19
CA ASN A 13 -46.83 -34.05 -42.46
C ASN A 13 -45.47 -33.55 -41.97
N SER A 14 -44.81 -32.67 -42.73
CA SER A 14 -43.56 -32.03 -42.27
C SER A 14 -43.80 -31.08 -41.09
N LEU A 15 -44.89 -30.31 -41.08
CA LEU A 15 -45.27 -29.44 -39.97
C LEU A 15 -45.70 -30.22 -38.73
N ILE A 16 -46.42 -31.34 -38.89
CA ILE A 16 -46.72 -32.26 -37.79
C ILE A 16 -45.42 -32.77 -37.17
N ARG A 17 -44.48 -33.28 -37.99
CA ARG A 17 -43.17 -33.76 -37.50
C ARG A 17 -42.35 -32.66 -36.83
N LEU A 18 -42.41 -31.43 -37.34
CA LEU A 18 -41.76 -30.28 -36.71
C LEU A 18 -42.40 -29.97 -35.34
N SER A 19 -43.73 -30.00 -35.24
CA SER A 19 -44.44 -29.79 -33.97
C SER A 19 -44.11 -30.86 -32.93
N GLU A 20 -44.06 -32.13 -33.33
CA GLU A 20 -43.72 -33.24 -32.43
C GLU A 20 -42.30 -33.12 -31.87
N ASN A 21 -41.34 -32.67 -32.70
CA ASN A 21 -39.93 -32.60 -32.31
C ASN A 21 -39.54 -31.27 -31.63
N PHE A 22 -40.04 -30.15 -32.12
CA PHE A 22 -39.59 -28.82 -31.68
C PHE A 22 -40.48 -28.19 -30.61
N ASP A 23 -41.80 -28.42 -30.60
CA ASP A 23 -42.66 -27.80 -29.58
C ASP A 23 -42.28 -28.22 -28.14
N PRO A 24 -41.93 -29.50 -27.84
CA PRO A 24 -41.44 -29.90 -26.53
C PRO A 24 -40.10 -29.23 -26.15
N VAL A 25 -39.21 -29.04 -27.15
CA VAL A 25 -37.92 -28.37 -26.96
C VAL A 25 -38.14 -26.88 -26.68
N MET A 26 -39.01 -26.22 -27.44
CA MET A 26 -39.39 -24.82 -27.26
C MET A 26 -40.02 -24.58 -25.88
N HIS A 27 -40.92 -25.46 -25.45
CA HIS A 27 -41.53 -25.38 -24.12
C HIS A 27 -40.47 -25.52 -23.01
N ARG A 28 -39.53 -26.47 -23.13
CA ARG A 28 -38.42 -26.61 -22.18
C ARG A 28 -37.47 -25.41 -22.20
N PHE A 29 -37.23 -24.84 -23.37
CA PHE A 29 -36.41 -23.65 -23.56
C PHE A 29 -37.03 -22.42 -22.87
N ARG A 30 -38.33 -22.19 -23.05
CA ARG A 30 -39.09 -21.10 -22.38
C ARG A 30 -39.11 -21.28 -20.87
N LYS A 31 -39.49 -22.46 -20.40
CA LYS A 31 -39.53 -22.77 -18.97
C LYS A 31 -38.17 -22.54 -18.31
N SER A 32 -37.09 -23.00 -18.95
CA SER A 32 -35.73 -22.78 -18.43
C SER A 32 -35.31 -21.31 -18.48
N TYR A 33 -35.80 -20.52 -19.43
CA TYR A 33 -35.58 -19.08 -19.51
C TYR A 33 -36.25 -18.31 -18.36
N GLU A 34 -37.49 -18.66 -18.03
CA GLU A 34 -38.19 -18.15 -16.85
C GLU A 34 -37.47 -18.57 -15.56
N ASP A 35 -37.08 -19.84 -15.44
CA ASP A 35 -36.36 -20.37 -14.28
C ASP A 35 -35.01 -19.66 -14.07
N THR A 36 -34.29 -19.30 -15.15
CA THR A 36 -32.99 -18.62 -15.08
C THR A 36 -33.07 -17.18 -14.59
N GLN A 37 -34.19 -16.48 -14.84
CA GLN A 37 -34.40 -15.14 -14.25
C GLN A 37 -34.54 -15.22 -12.74
N ASN A 38 -35.06 -16.32 -12.21
CA ASN A 38 -35.33 -16.51 -10.78
C ASN A 38 -34.18 -17.18 -10.04
N GLN A 39 -33.48 -18.13 -10.67
CA GLN A 39 -32.39 -18.91 -10.07
C GLN A 39 -31.28 -19.10 -11.10
N GLY A 40 -30.10 -18.52 -10.82
CA GLY A 40 -28.94 -18.63 -11.72
C GLY A 40 -28.50 -20.09 -11.98
N TRP A 41 -27.92 -20.35 -13.15
CA TRP A 41 -27.62 -21.71 -13.65
C TRP A 41 -26.58 -22.51 -12.87
N MET A 42 -25.78 -21.84 -12.03
CA MET A 42 -24.72 -22.45 -11.24
C MET A 42 -25.25 -23.26 -10.05
N ILE A 43 -26.34 -22.81 -9.43
CA ILE A 43 -26.96 -23.48 -8.27
C ILE A 43 -27.45 -24.90 -8.63
N PRO A 44 -28.24 -25.10 -9.71
CA PRO A 44 -28.65 -26.44 -10.11
C PRO A 44 -27.50 -27.33 -10.60
N LEU A 45 -26.39 -26.75 -11.08
CA LEU A 45 -25.18 -27.52 -11.39
C LEU A 45 -24.52 -28.07 -10.12
N VAL A 46 -24.37 -27.25 -9.08
CA VAL A 46 -23.78 -27.66 -7.79
C VAL A 46 -24.66 -28.67 -7.07
N LEU A 47 -25.98 -28.47 -7.05
CA LEU A 47 -26.92 -29.41 -6.41
C LEU A 47 -26.90 -30.80 -7.07
N LYS A 48 -26.66 -30.88 -8.39
CA LYS A 48 -26.56 -32.15 -9.12
C LYS A 48 -25.26 -32.91 -8.86
N LEU A 49 -24.25 -32.27 -8.27
CA LEU A 49 -23.01 -32.94 -7.86
C LEU A 49 -23.16 -33.65 -6.49
N VAL A 50 -24.14 -33.27 -5.68
CA VAL A 50 -24.35 -33.82 -4.33
C VAL A 50 -24.56 -35.35 -4.33
N PRO A 51 -25.35 -35.96 -5.23
CA PRO A 51 -25.54 -37.41 -5.27
C PRO A 51 -24.25 -38.17 -5.64
N ASP A 52 -23.45 -37.62 -6.56
CA ASP A 52 -22.17 -38.21 -6.97
C ASP A 52 -21.13 -38.13 -5.86
N VAL A 53 -21.08 -37.00 -5.14
CA VAL A 53 -20.27 -36.82 -3.92
C VAL A 53 -20.68 -37.80 -2.82
N ARG A 54 -22.00 -38.07 -2.68
CA ARG A 54 -22.50 -39.07 -1.73
C ARG A 54 -22.11 -40.50 -2.10
N ARG A 55 -22.24 -40.88 -3.38
CA ARG A 55 -21.77 -42.19 -3.89
C ARG A 55 -20.27 -42.36 -3.71
N MET A 56 -19.50 -41.30 -3.89
CA MET A 56 -18.07 -41.29 -3.63
C MET A 56 -17.77 -41.55 -2.15
N MET A 57 -18.45 -40.85 -1.23
CA MET A 57 -18.29 -41.11 0.21
C MET A 57 -18.63 -42.57 0.58
N GLU A 58 -19.67 -43.15 -0.03
CA GLU A 58 -20.07 -44.54 0.20
C GLU A 58 -19.04 -45.53 -0.37
N ALA A 59 -18.48 -45.29 -1.56
CA ALA A 59 -17.43 -46.12 -2.15
C ALA A 59 -16.12 -46.07 -1.35
N VAL A 60 -15.82 -44.94 -0.73
CA VAL A 60 -14.59 -44.72 0.03
C VAL A 60 -14.67 -45.29 1.43
N LYS A 61 -15.85 -45.33 2.07
CA LYS A 61 -16.05 -45.97 3.37
C LYS A 61 -15.67 -47.46 3.39
N ASN A 62 -15.63 -48.11 2.23
CA ASN A 62 -15.26 -49.53 2.09
C ASN A 62 -13.76 -49.76 1.85
N LEU A 63 -12.94 -48.71 1.80
CA LEU A 63 -11.49 -48.80 1.68
C LEU A 63 -10.85 -48.69 3.07
N ASP A 64 -10.09 -49.71 3.47
CA ASP A 64 -9.48 -49.91 4.80
C ASP A 64 -8.28 -48.97 5.09
N SER A 65 -8.34 -47.73 4.59
CA SER A 65 -7.26 -46.74 4.72
C SER A 65 -7.80 -45.45 5.33
N GLU A 66 -7.64 -45.31 6.64
CA GLU A 66 -8.14 -44.18 7.43
C GLU A 66 -7.72 -42.80 6.88
N GLY A 67 -6.56 -42.72 6.20
CA GLY A 67 -6.04 -41.49 5.61
C GLY A 67 -6.81 -41.04 4.35
N ILE A 68 -7.21 -41.98 3.48
CA ILE A 68 -7.94 -41.69 2.25
C ILE A 68 -9.39 -41.33 2.59
N VAL A 69 -10.00 -42.06 3.53
CA VAL A 69 -11.36 -41.80 4.03
C VAL A 69 -11.49 -40.40 4.64
N LYS A 70 -10.53 -39.96 5.46
CA LYS A 70 -10.52 -38.59 6.01
C LYS A 70 -10.42 -37.52 4.92
N SER A 71 -9.53 -37.69 3.94
CA SER A 71 -9.35 -36.70 2.85
C SER A 71 -10.54 -36.58 1.89
N LEU A 72 -11.33 -37.65 1.71
CA LEU A 72 -12.51 -37.64 0.84
C LEU A 72 -13.77 -37.14 1.56
N SER A 73 -13.87 -37.34 2.87
CA SER A 73 -14.95 -36.78 3.69
C SER A 73 -14.90 -35.25 3.82
N SER A 74 -13.72 -34.62 3.64
CA SER A 74 -13.57 -33.16 3.62
C SER A 74 -13.95 -32.50 2.29
N VAL A 75 -14.33 -33.28 1.27
CA VAL A 75 -14.75 -32.79 -0.07
C VAL A 75 -16.27 -32.67 -0.16
N ILE A 76 -16.92 -32.30 0.95
CA ILE A 76 -18.26 -31.69 0.92
C ILE A 76 -18.15 -30.44 0.03
N PRO A 77 -19.17 -30.09 -0.78
CA PRO A 77 -19.14 -28.89 -1.62
C PRO A 77 -19.24 -27.61 -0.77
N SER A 78 -18.27 -27.36 0.09
CA SER A 78 -18.02 -26.08 0.73
C SER A 78 -17.45 -25.13 -0.31
N VAL A 79 -18.33 -24.59 -1.17
CA VAL A 79 -18.40 -23.21 -1.77
C VAL A 79 -17.08 -22.51 -2.20
N GLY A 80 -15.94 -23.18 -2.19
CA GLY A 80 -14.61 -22.57 -2.13
C GLY A 80 -13.63 -23.32 -3.00
N ILE A 81 -13.99 -23.58 -4.25
CA ILE A 81 -13.09 -24.11 -5.29
C ILE A 81 -11.88 -23.18 -5.51
N ILE A 82 -11.89 -21.96 -4.96
CA ILE A 82 -10.80 -20.98 -5.05
C ILE A 82 -9.71 -21.22 -3.97
N GLY A 83 -10.00 -21.96 -2.89
CA GLY A 83 -9.10 -22.06 -1.72
C GLY A 83 -8.13 -23.25 -1.71
N ILE A 84 -8.19 -24.14 -2.71
CA ILE A 84 -7.42 -25.40 -2.69
C ILE A 84 -5.89 -25.20 -2.77
N PRO A 85 -5.29 -24.13 -3.36
CA PRO A 85 -3.83 -24.03 -3.39
C PRO A 85 -3.17 -23.77 -2.02
N PHE A 86 -3.92 -23.31 -1.01
CA PHE A 86 -3.34 -22.79 0.23
C PHE A 86 -3.23 -23.81 1.38
N ALA A 87 -3.91 -24.96 1.30
CA ALA A 87 -3.88 -25.98 2.37
C ALA A 87 -2.95 -27.17 2.07
N VAL A 88 -2.40 -27.25 0.85
CA VAL A 88 -1.55 -28.38 0.39
C VAL A 88 -0.25 -28.55 1.18
N PRO A 89 0.46 -27.51 1.68
CA PRO A 89 1.78 -27.72 2.26
C PRO A 89 1.77 -28.39 3.66
N TYR A 90 0.60 -28.60 4.29
CA TYR A 90 0.49 -29.15 5.64
C TYR A 90 -0.02 -30.60 5.71
N LEU A 91 -0.17 -31.26 4.56
CA LEU A 91 -0.81 -32.56 4.46
C LEU A 91 0.20 -33.58 3.89
N GLY A 92 0.38 -34.71 4.61
CA GLY A 92 1.34 -35.76 4.22
C GLY A 92 1.10 -36.35 2.82
N VAL A 93 2.08 -37.08 2.29
CA VAL A 93 2.07 -37.58 0.89
C VAL A 93 0.81 -38.43 0.57
N SER A 94 0.26 -39.14 1.55
CA SER A 94 -0.96 -39.95 1.38
C SER A 94 -2.24 -39.11 1.21
N SER A 95 -2.33 -37.92 1.78
CA SER A 95 -3.48 -37.03 1.60
C SER A 95 -3.43 -36.29 0.26
N VAL A 96 -2.23 -35.95 -0.25
CA VAL A 96 -2.06 -35.32 -1.58
C VAL A 96 -2.63 -36.21 -2.70
N VAL A 97 -2.37 -37.53 -2.65
CA VAL A 97 -2.91 -38.48 -3.64
C VAL A 97 -4.44 -38.58 -3.53
N GLY A 98 -5.00 -38.58 -2.32
CA GLY A 98 -6.45 -38.58 -2.09
C GLY A 98 -7.15 -37.34 -2.64
N PHE A 99 -6.57 -36.16 -2.42
CA PHE A 99 -7.09 -34.90 -2.99
C PHE A 99 -7.00 -34.87 -4.52
N GLY A 100 -5.91 -35.40 -5.09
CA GLY A 100 -5.75 -35.50 -6.54
C GLY A 100 -6.83 -36.35 -7.20
N ILE A 101 -7.10 -37.54 -6.65
CA ILE A 101 -8.14 -38.45 -7.17
C ILE A 101 -9.54 -37.85 -7.00
N SER A 102 -9.82 -37.26 -5.82
CA SER A 102 -11.11 -36.61 -5.55
C SER A 102 -11.37 -35.41 -6.49
N GLY A 103 -10.35 -34.58 -6.70
CA GLY A 103 -10.41 -33.45 -7.62
C GLY A 103 -10.64 -33.88 -9.07
N LEU A 104 -9.98 -34.95 -9.53
CA LEU A 104 -10.16 -35.50 -10.87
C LEU A 104 -11.60 -36.00 -11.08
N ILE A 105 -12.16 -36.72 -10.11
CA ILE A 105 -13.53 -37.25 -10.19
C ILE A 105 -14.55 -36.10 -10.22
N LEU A 106 -14.40 -35.10 -9.34
CA LEU A 106 -15.25 -33.91 -9.35
C LEU A 106 -15.17 -33.17 -10.69
N PHE A 107 -13.98 -33.03 -11.26
CA PHE A 107 -13.79 -32.38 -12.55
C PHE A 107 -14.49 -33.13 -13.69
N VAL A 108 -14.41 -34.46 -13.70
CA VAL A 108 -15.09 -35.30 -14.69
C VAL A 108 -16.62 -35.22 -14.53
N SER A 109 -17.14 -35.30 -13.30
CA SER A 109 -18.59 -35.16 -13.03
C SER A 109 -19.10 -33.77 -13.42
N LEU A 110 -18.38 -32.70 -13.05
CA LEU A 110 -18.74 -31.32 -13.41
C LEU A 110 -18.80 -31.15 -14.93
N SER A 111 -17.79 -31.64 -15.65
CA SER A 111 -17.71 -31.55 -17.11
C SER A 111 -18.86 -32.31 -17.78
N ARG A 112 -19.20 -33.50 -17.27
CA ARG A 112 -20.32 -34.30 -17.77
C ARG A 112 -21.67 -33.63 -17.54
N TYR A 113 -21.92 -33.11 -16.33
CA TYR A 113 -23.19 -32.43 -16.05
C TYR A 113 -23.34 -31.13 -16.82
N LEU A 114 -22.24 -30.37 -16.96
CA LEU A 114 -22.24 -29.17 -17.78
C LEU A 114 -22.62 -29.50 -19.23
N TRP A 115 -22.05 -30.57 -19.81
CA TRP A 115 -22.43 -31.05 -21.14
C TRP A 115 -23.92 -31.42 -21.23
N LEU A 116 -24.45 -32.17 -20.26
CA LEU A 116 -25.86 -32.57 -20.22
C LEU A 116 -26.83 -31.38 -20.06
N MET A 117 -26.40 -30.28 -19.42
CA MET A 117 -27.20 -29.05 -19.32
C MET A 117 -27.27 -28.27 -20.64
N THR A 118 -26.39 -28.55 -21.60
CA THR A 118 -26.39 -27.91 -22.92
C THR A 118 -27.16 -28.68 -24.00
N GLN A 119 -27.65 -29.89 -23.70
CA GLN A 119 -28.42 -30.67 -24.66
C GLN A 119 -29.90 -30.30 -24.58
N LEU A 120 -30.48 -29.80 -25.67
CA LEU A 120 -31.87 -29.31 -25.74
C LEU A 120 -32.92 -30.39 -25.41
N ASP A 121 -32.60 -31.67 -25.61
CA ASP A 121 -33.49 -32.79 -25.31
C ASP A 121 -33.22 -33.45 -23.94
N SER A 122 -32.23 -32.94 -23.20
CA SER A 122 -31.89 -33.46 -21.89
C SER A 122 -32.89 -32.98 -20.83
N THR A 123 -33.29 -33.87 -19.92
CA THR A 123 -34.05 -33.53 -18.71
C THR A 123 -33.28 -32.59 -17.78
N HIS A 124 -31.99 -32.41 -18.02
CA HIS A 124 -31.12 -31.52 -17.25
C HIS A 124 -30.85 -30.19 -17.93
N PHE A 125 -31.47 -29.91 -19.07
CA PHE A 125 -31.25 -28.69 -19.84
C PHE A 125 -31.38 -27.42 -19.00
N HIS A 126 -30.46 -26.48 -19.20
CA HIS A 126 -30.52 -25.16 -18.58
C HIS A 126 -30.00 -24.08 -19.52
N ILE A 127 -30.82 -23.05 -19.76
CA ILE A 127 -30.55 -22.05 -20.77
C ILE A 127 -29.30 -21.20 -20.44
N GLY A 128 -29.03 -20.91 -19.17
CA GLY A 128 -27.80 -20.24 -18.75
C GLY A 128 -26.51 -20.99 -19.12
N ALA A 129 -26.46 -22.32 -18.89
CA ALA A 129 -25.33 -23.16 -19.29
C ALA A 129 -25.21 -23.26 -20.83
N TYR A 130 -26.37 -23.35 -21.50
CA TYR A 130 -26.45 -23.34 -22.96
C TYR A 130 -25.92 -22.05 -23.58
N ARG A 131 -26.27 -20.88 -23.02
CA ARG A 131 -25.74 -19.57 -23.44
C ARG A 131 -24.23 -19.49 -23.24
N PHE A 132 -23.71 -20.05 -22.14
CA PHE A 132 -22.29 -20.01 -21.83
C PHE A 132 -21.43 -20.82 -22.82
N LEU A 133 -21.84 -22.05 -23.15
CA LEU A 133 -21.07 -22.92 -24.06
C LEU A 133 -21.44 -22.80 -25.54
N LYS A 134 -22.71 -22.48 -25.85
CA LYS A 134 -23.28 -22.47 -27.21
C LYS A 134 -23.93 -21.13 -27.56
N ARG A 135 -23.23 -20.02 -27.31
CA ARG A 135 -23.75 -18.65 -27.52
C ARG A 135 -24.35 -18.41 -28.91
N ARG A 136 -23.71 -18.92 -29.98
CA ARG A 136 -24.19 -18.76 -31.36
C ARG A 136 -25.55 -19.46 -31.61
N GLU A 137 -25.72 -20.67 -31.08
CA GLU A 137 -27.00 -21.38 -31.20
C GLU A 137 -28.07 -20.74 -30.31
N TYR A 138 -27.69 -20.24 -29.13
CA TYR A 138 -28.58 -19.51 -28.23
C TYR A 138 -29.18 -18.27 -28.91
N ASP A 139 -28.35 -17.41 -29.48
CA ASP A 139 -28.81 -16.15 -30.10
C ASP A 139 -29.79 -16.43 -31.27
N LEU A 140 -29.57 -17.51 -32.03
CA LEU A 140 -30.48 -17.97 -33.09
C LEU A 140 -31.82 -18.45 -32.53
N PHE A 141 -31.82 -19.27 -31.48
CA PHE A 141 -33.05 -19.83 -30.93
C PHE A 141 -33.84 -18.83 -30.08
N THR A 142 -33.19 -17.87 -29.42
CA THR A 142 -33.91 -16.85 -28.63
C THR A 142 -34.86 -16.02 -29.47
N GLY A 143 -34.48 -15.71 -30.71
CA GLY A 143 -35.29 -14.92 -31.63
C GLY A 143 -36.52 -15.67 -32.17
N SER A 144 -36.69 -16.97 -31.92
CA SER A 144 -37.84 -17.74 -32.42
C SER A 144 -38.56 -18.52 -31.32
N PHE A 145 -37.83 -19.02 -30.31
CA PHE A 145 -38.38 -19.89 -29.29
C PHE A 145 -38.97 -19.13 -28.09
N LEU A 146 -38.66 -17.84 -27.90
CA LEU A 146 -39.16 -17.06 -26.75
C LEU A 146 -40.55 -16.44 -26.97
N PHE A 147 -41.07 -16.40 -28.19
CA PHE A 147 -42.44 -15.93 -28.44
C PHE A 147 -43.45 -16.91 -27.86
N SER A 148 -44.20 -16.53 -26.82
CA SER A 148 -45.17 -17.39 -26.13
C SER A 148 -46.19 -18.02 -27.08
N ASP A 149 -46.57 -17.28 -28.13
CA ASP A 149 -47.71 -17.60 -29.00
C ASP A 149 -47.28 -18.41 -30.23
N PHE A 150 -45.97 -18.48 -30.50
CA PHE A 150 -45.45 -19.26 -31.60
C PHE A 150 -45.32 -20.73 -31.19
N SER A 151 -46.04 -21.62 -31.86
CA SER A 151 -45.80 -23.07 -31.81
C SER A 151 -46.04 -23.64 -33.20
N PHE A 152 -45.34 -24.71 -33.56
CA PHE A 152 -45.57 -25.35 -34.85
C PHE A 152 -46.98 -25.97 -34.90
N LYS A 153 -47.52 -26.40 -33.75
CA LYS A 153 -48.93 -26.76 -33.62
C LYS A 153 -49.90 -25.59 -33.84
N GLY A 154 -49.59 -24.40 -33.33
CA GLY A 154 -50.36 -23.17 -33.59
C GLY A 154 -50.30 -22.75 -35.05
N LEU A 155 -49.12 -22.86 -35.68
CA LEU A 155 -48.95 -22.62 -37.12
C LEU A 155 -49.78 -23.60 -37.95
N LEU A 156 -49.83 -24.88 -37.57
CA LEU A 156 -50.68 -25.89 -38.20
C LEU A 156 -52.17 -25.52 -38.10
N TYR A 157 -52.61 -25.02 -36.95
CA TYR A 157 -53.99 -24.56 -36.74
C TYR A 157 -54.34 -23.37 -37.65
N VAL A 158 -53.44 -22.39 -37.75
CA VAL A 158 -53.60 -21.20 -38.61
C VAL A 158 -53.63 -21.57 -40.09
N VAL A 159 -52.76 -22.48 -40.53
CA VAL A 159 -52.74 -22.97 -41.93
C VAL A 159 -54.02 -23.73 -42.26
N ASN A 160 -54.54 -24.56 -41.34
CA ASN A 160 -55.79 -25.29 -41.55
C ASN A 160 -57.02 -24.37 -41.55
N HIS A 161 -57.04 -23.31 -40.75
CA HIS A 161 -58.16 -22.34 -40.72
C HIS A 161 -58.10 -21.32 -41.86
N SER A 162 -56.91 -20.95 -42.33
CA SER A 162 -56.73 -20.04 -43.49
C SER A 162 -57.23 -20.61 -44.81
N LEU A 163 -57.43 -21.94 -44.91
CA LEU A 163 -57.91 -22.58 -46.13
C LEU A 163 -59.44 -22.49 -46.31
N ASN A 164 -60.21 -22.01 -45.31
CA ASN A 164 -61.68 -22.15 -45.29
C ASN A 164 -62.50 -20.84 -45.38
N GLY A 165 -61.93 -19.66 -45.68
CA GLY A 165 -62.74 -18.48 -46.05
C GLY A 165 -62.05 -17.11 -45.96
N GLU A 166 -62.23 -16.27 -46.99
CA GLU A 166 -61.60 -14.95 -47.15
C GLU A 166 -62.04 -13.90 -46.11
N GLU A 167 -63.27 -13.95 -45.59
CA GLU A 167 -63.78 -12.91 -44.67
C GLU A 167 -63.24 -13.04 -43.24
N GLU A 168 -63.05 -14.27 -42.76
CA GLU A 168 -62.37 -14.52 -41.48
C GLU A 168 -60.87 -14.22 -41.56
N LEU A 169 -60.27 -14.36 -42.75
CA LEU A 169 -58.86 -14.12 -43.01
C LEU A 169 -58.50 -12.63 -42.87
N ASN A 170 -59.30 -11.73 -43.44
CA ASN A 170 -59.11 -10.29 -43.29
C ASN A 170 -59.34 -9.81 -41.85
N LYS A 171 -60.34 -10.34 -41.14
CA LYS A 171 -60.58 -10.01 -39.71
C LYS A 171 -59.44 -10.51 -38.82
N THR A 172 -58.88 -11.67 -39.12
CA THR A 172 -57.75 -12.25 -38.37
C THR A 172 -56.45 -11.51 -38.66
N PHE A 173 -56.23 -11.11 -39.91
CA PHE A 173 -55.08 -10.32 -40.33
C PHE A 173 -55.09 -8.92 -39.70
N GLU A 174 -56.23 -8.22 -39.68
CA GLU A 174 -56.35 -6.91 -39.04
C GLU A 174 -56.18 -6.99 -37.51
N ARG A 175 -56.63 -8.07 -36.86
CA ARG A 175 -56.34 -8.30 -35.44
C ARG A 175 -54.85 -8.53 -35.20
N LEU A 176 -54.23 -9.41 -35.98
CA LEU A 176 -52.78 -9.69 -35.91
C LEU A 176 -51.96 -8.43 -36.18
N LYS A 177 -52.36 -7.59 -37.12
CA LYS A 177 -51.69 -6.32 -37.43
C LYS A 177 -51.80 -5.35 -36.26
N ASN A 178 -52.98 -5.15 -35.70
CA ASN A 178 -53.16 -4.27 -34.53
C ASN A 178 -52.41 -4.80 -33.29
N GLU A 179 -52.40 -6.11 -33.07
CA GLU A 179 -51.61 -6.75 -32.01
C GLU A 179 -50.10 -6.58 -32.27
N PHE A 180 -49.65 -6.74 -33.51
CA PHE A 180 -48.25 -6.53 -33.88
C PHE A 180 -47.81 -5.07 -33.73
N ASP A 181 -48.64 -4.11 -34.16
CA ASP A 181 -48.35 -2.68 -34.05
C ASP A 181 -48.33 -2.24 -32.57
N SER A 182 -49.29 -2.70 -31.77
CA SER A 182 -49.31 -2.44 -30.32
C SER A 182 -48.13 -3.09 -29.58
N PHE A 183 -47.74 -4.31 -29.97
CA PHE A 183 -46.55 -4.98 -29.46
C PHE A 183 -45.26 -4.22 -29.82
N THR A 184 -45.15 -3.76 -31.07
CA THR A 184 -43.99 -3.02 -31.56
C THR A 184 -43.86 -1.69 -30.82
N PHE A 185 -44.96 -0.95 -30.66
CA PHE A 185 -44.98 0.29 -29.90
C PHE A 185 -44.61 0.08 -28.42
N ALA A 186 -45.18 -0.96 -27.78
CA ALA A 186 -44.85 -1.29 -26.39
C ALA A 186 -43.39 -1.73 -26.21
N HIS A 187 -42.82 -2.46 -27.18
CA HIS A 187 -41.40 -2.83 -27.16
C HIS A 187 -40.51 -1.61 -27.35
N GLN A 188 -40.83 -0.74 -28.31
CA GLN A 188 -40.11 0.51 -28.55
C GLN A 188 -40.04 1.35 -27.27
N ALA A 189 -41.18 1.58 -26.62
CA ALA A 189 -41.25 2.34 -25.37
C ALA A 189 -40.40 1.70 -24.25
N ARG A 190 -40.41 0.36 -24.11
CA ARG A 190 -39.56 -0.35 -23.15
C ARG A 190 -38.06 -0.23 -23.45
N TYR A 191 -37.68 -0.20 -24.72
CA TYR A 191 -36.28 0.00 -25.11
C TYR A 191 -35.81 1.42 -24.78
N GLU A 192 -36.62 2.43 -25.10
CA GLU A 192 -36.32 3.83 -24.79
C GLU A 192 -36.23 4.07 -23.26
N GLU A 193 -37.15 3.49 -22.49
CA GLU A 193 -37.09 3.53 -21.01
C GLU A 193 -35.80 2.88 -20.49
N LYS A 194 -35.47 1.69 -20.98
CA LYS A 194 -34.25 0.98 -20.57
C LYS A 194 -32.98 1.73 -20.95
N GLU A 195 -32.94 2.34 -22.13
CA GLU A 195 -31.81 3.16 -22.58
C GLU A 195 -31.63 4.38 -21.68
N SER A 196 -32.72 5.08 -21.35
CA SER A 196 -32.68 6.22 -20.42
C SER A 196 -32.19 5.82 -19.03
N HIS A 197 -32.60 4.66 -18.53
CA HIS A 197 -32.18 4.14 -17.23
C HIS A 197 -30.69 3.75 -17.24
N LEU A 198 -30.22 3.07 -18.29
CA LEU A 198 -28.81 2.71 -18.45
C LEU A 198 -27.93 3.96 -18.57
N LEU A 199 -28.38 4.98 -19.31
CA LEU A 199 -27.67 6.25 -19.43
C LEU A 199 -27.54 6.94 -18.06
N LYS A 200 -28.63 6.97 -17.28
CA LYS A 200 -28.61 7.52 -15.92
C LYS A 200 -27.64 6.77 -15.01
N GLN A 201 -27.66 5.43 -15.04
CA GLN A 201 -26.74 4.61 -14.25
C GLN A 201 -25.28 4.82 -14.65
N ASN A 202 -24.98 4.94 -15.95
CA ASN A 202 -23.63 5.23 -16.41
C ASN A 202 -23.14 6.58 -15.90
N ASN A 203 -23.97 7.62 -15.96
CA ASN A 203 -23.60 8.95 -15.46
C ASN A 203 -23.36 8.92 -13.94
N GLU A 204 -24.21 8.25 -13.17
CA GLU A 204 -24.02 8.09 -11.71
C GLU A 204 -22.71 7.33 -11.39
N LEU A 205 -22.39 6.28 -12.16
CA LEU A 205 -21.15 5.52 -12.01
C LEU A 205 -19.92 6.36 -12.36
N GLU A 206 -19.99 7.18 -13.40
CA GLU A 206 -18.91 8.09 -13.81
C GLU A 206 -18.66 9.17 -12.75
N GLU A 207 -19.72 9.74 -12.16
CA GLU A 207 -19.60 10.70 -11.06
C GLU A 207 -18.96 10.06 -9.82
N GLU A 208 -19.38 8.85 -9.44
CA GLU A 208 -18.80 8.13 -8.30
C GLU A 208 -17.33 7.78 -8.55
N LEU A 209 -16.99 7.35 -9.77
CA LEU A 209 -15.61 7.06 -10.15
C LEU A 209 -14.73 8.31 -10.11
N LEU A 210 -15.28 9.48 -10.48
CA LEU A 210 -14.59 10.76 -10.37
C LEU A 210 -14.33 11.13 -8.90
N ARG A 211 -15.33 10.98 -8.03
CA ARG A 211 -15.19 11.22 -6.58
C ARG A 211 -14.16 10.30 -5.95
N GLN A 212 -14.18 9.01 -6.29
CA GLN A 212 -13.19 8.06 -5.78
C GLN A 212 -11.78 8.41 -6.24
N LYS A 213 -11.59 8.82 -7.51
CA LYS A 213 -10.30 9.31 -8.01
C LYS A 213 -9.80 10.52 -7.24
N GLU A 214 -10.69 11.48 -6.94
CA GLU A 214 -10.34 12.67 -6.17
C GLU A 214 -9.91 12.31 -4.73
N VAL A 215 -10.66 11.42 -4.07
CA VAL A 215 -10.31 10.92 -2.74
C VAL A 215 -8.97 10.19 -2.77
N ILE A 216 -8.76 9.27 -3.71
CA ILE A 216 -7.48 8.54 -3.87
C ILE A 216 -6.33 9.51 -4.09
N ASN A 217 -6.48 10.48 -5.00
CA ASN A 217 -5.45 11.50 -5.23
C ASN A 217 -5.16 12.31 -3.96
N SER A 218 -6.18 12.68 -3.20
CA SER A 218 -5.99 13.39 -1.93
C SER A 218 -5.22 12.56 -0.90
N ILE A 219 -5.47 11.25 -0.84
CA ILE A 219 -4.76 10.32 0.03
C ILE A 219 -3.30 10.18 -0.41
N ILE A 220 -3.06 10.01 -1.72
CA ILE A 220 -1.71 9.93 -2.29
C ILE A 220 -0.92 11.18 -1.96
N THR A 221 -1.47 12.37 -2.18
CA THR A 221 -0.80 13.64 -1.87
C THR A 221 -0.46 13.77 -0.39
N LYS A 222 -1.37 13.38 0.50
CA LYS A 222 -1.11 13.39 1.95
C LYS A 222 -0.02 12.38 2.34
N ALA A 223 -0.08 11.18 1.77
CA ALA A 223 0.93 10.15 2.02
C ALA A 223 2.32 10.60 1.55
N ASP A 224 2.41 11.24 0.38
CA ASP A 224 3.64 11.79 -0.17
C ASP A 224 4.22 12.90 0.72
N GLN A 225 3.37 13.82 1.20
CA GLN A 225 3.77 14.85 2.17
C GLN A 225 4.29 14.24 3.47
N SER A 226 3.60 13.24 4.02
CA SER A 226 4.05 12.55 5.23
C SER A 226 5.36 11.79 5.02
N LEU A 227 5.55 11.16 3.86
CA LEU A 227 6.81 10.51 3.51
C LEU A 227 7.96 11.51 3.46
N HIS A 228 7.76 12.66 2.81
CA HIS A 228 8.77 13.71 2.77
C HIS A 228 9.15 14.21 4.17
N GLN A 229 8.16 14.46 5.04
CA GLN A 229 8.41 14.84 6.43
C GLN A 229 9.22 13.78 7.19
N LEU A 230 8.86 12.50 7.05
CA LEU A 230 9.59 11.40 7.69
C LEU A 230 11.03 11.26 7.16
N TYR A 231 11.26 11.49 5.87
CA TYR A 231 12.61 11.47 5.30
C TYR A 231 13.47 12.62 5.85
N ASP A 232 12.91 13.82 5.98
CA ASP A 232 13.61 14.96 6.54
C ASP A 232 13.95 14.72 8.02
N GLU A 233 12.99 14.25 8.82
CA GLU A 233 13.21 13.87 10.23
C GLU A 233 14.27 12.78 10.38
N LEU A 234 14.25 11.75 9.53
CA LEU A 234 15.25 10.68 9.53
C LEU A 234 16.64 11.22 9.18
N SER A 235 16.73 12.13 8.21
CA SER A 235 17.99 12.77 7.82
C SER A 235 18.58 13.59 8.97
N GLU A 236 17.75 14.37 9.67
CA GLU A 236 18.17 15.14 10.84
C GLU A 236 18.63 14.23 12.00
N ALA A 237 17.89 13.16 12.28
CA ALA A 237 18.25 12.18 13.30
C ALA A 237 19.58 11.45 12.99
N ASN A 238 19.83 11.12 11.72
CA ASN A 238 21.09 10.51 11.29
C ASN A 238 22.27 11.47 11.45
N LEU A 239 22.13 12.74 11.05
CA LEU A 239 23.15 13.76 11.26
C LEU A 239 23.46 13.95 12.75
N SER A 240 22.42 13.96 13.59
CA SER A 240 22.59 14.03 15.04
C SER A 240 23.38 12.85 15.59
N SER A 241 23.07 11.64 15.14
CA SER A 241 23.78 10.42 15.52
C SER A 241 25.25 10.44 15.08
N GLU A 242 25.54 10.95 13.89
CA GLU A 242 26.90 11.10 13.37
C GLU A 242 27.72 12.07 14.23
N TYR A 243 27.16 13.24 14.59
CA TYR A 243 27.83 14.20 15.45
C TYR A 243 28.10 13.67 16.86
N MET A 244 27.18 12.86 17.40
CA MET A 244 27.36 12.17 18.67
C MET A 244 28.47 11.13 18.61
N ALA A 245 28.50 10.31 17.56
CA ALA A 245 29.54 9.32 17.35
C ALA A 245 30.93 9.98 17.26
N ASP A 246 31.06 11.08 16.50
CA ASP A 246 32.31 11.82 16.37
C ASP A 246 32.73 12.50 17.71
N LEU A 247 31.77 12.99 18.52
CA LEU A 247 32.08 13.48 19.86
C LEU A 247 32.60 12.37 20.78
N LEU A 248 31.98 11.19 20.75
CA LEU A 248 32.40 10.03 21.55
C LEU A 248 33.79 9.54 21.13
N ASP A 249 34.06 9.43 19.83
CA ASP A 249 35.37 9.04 19.32
C ASP A 249 36.47 10.04 19.73
N ARG A 250 36.15 11.34 19.68
CA ARG A 250 37.04 12.39 20.18
C ARG A 250 37.31 12.25 21.67
N LEU A 251 36.30 11.95 22.49
CA LEU A 251 36.47 11.70 23.92
C LEU A 251 37.32 10.47 24.21
N ILE A 252 37.10 9.38 23.49
CA ILE A 252 37.92 8.17 23.61
C ILE A 252 39.39 8.51 23.32
N THR A 253 39.66 9.25 22.25
CA THR A 253 41.01 9.72 21.90
C THR A 253 41.61 10.57 23.01
N ILE A 254 40.84 11.50 23.58
CA ILE A 254 41.27 12.35 24.70
C ILE A 254 41.64 11.50 25.93
N LEU A 255 40.82 10.51 26.27
CA LEU A 255 41.08 9.61 27.40
C LEU A 255 42.36 8.77 27.20
N TYR A 256 42.60 8.28 25.98
CA TYR A 256 43.87 7.60 25.65
C TYR A 256 45.07 8.54 25.76
N ARG A 257 44.95 9.77 25.24
CA ARG A 257 46.01 10.78 25.36
C ARG A 257 46.29 11.14 26.81
N TYR A 258 45.25 11.26 27.63
CA TYR A 258 45.37 11.46 29.07
C TYR A 258 46.09 10.30 29.74
N ARG A 259 45.66 9.05 29.50
CA ARG A 259 46.29 7.85 30.06
C ARG A 259 47.77 7.73 29.71
N ASN A 260 48.15 8.20 28.52
CA ASN A 260 49.51 8.16 27.97
C ASN A 260 50.34 9.41 28.27
N GLY A 261 49.83 10.37 29.07
CA GLY A 261 50.56 11.58 29.43
C GLY A 261 50.79 12.56 28.26
N ARG A 262 49.95 12.48 27.22
CA ARG A 262 49.98 13.34 26.01
C ARG A 262 48.80 14.31 25.92
N PHE A 263 47.97 14.36 26.96
CA PHE A 263 46.83 15.29 27.02
C PHE A 263 47.31 16.74 27.13
N SER A 264 46.71 17.62 26.33
CA SER A 264 47.17 18.98 26.08
C SER A 264 46.00 19.95 25.89
N VAL A 265 46.29 21.25 25.80
CA VAL A 265 45.28 22.29 25.54
C VAL A 265 44.52 22.00 24.24
N SER A 266 45.21 21.58 23.18
CA SER A 266 44.62 21.25 21.88
C SER A 266 43.53 20.16 21.93
N ASP A 267 43.58 19.30 22.95
CA ASP A 267 42.61 18.23 23.17
C ASP A 267 41.25 18.75 23.67
N LEU A 268 41.19 19.98 24.19
CA LEU A 268 39.94 20.64 24.57
C LEU A 268 39.11 21.10 23.36
N LYS A 269 39.68 21.07 22.14
CA LYS A 269 39.01 21.44 20.88
C LYS A 269 38.00 20.35 20.45
N LEU A 270 36.92 20.21 21.20
CA LEU A 270 35.92 19.14 21.02
C LEU A 270 35.05 19.33 19.78
N ILE A 271 34.44 20.52 19.63
CA ILE A 271 33.40 20.77 18.62
C ILE A 271 33.67 22.00 17.76
N ALA A 272 34.44 22.97 18.26
CA ALA A 272 34.85 24.16 17.53
C ALA A 272 36.10 24.78 18.16
N ASP A 273 36.57 25.88 17.56
CA ASP A 273 37.68 26.67 18.06
C ASP A 273 37.34 27.31 19.42
N PHE A 274 38.33 27.60 20.25
CA PHE A 274 38.06 28.13 21.58
C PHE A 274 39.18 29.03 22.13
N THR A 275 38.82 29.82 23.13
CA THR A 275 39.75 30.56 23.99
C THR A 275 39.41 30.33 25.45
N ILE A 276 40.41 30.29 26.33
CA ILE A 276 40.21 30.21 27.78
C ILE A 276 40.81 31.45 28.43
N TYR A 277 40.05 32.05 29.33
CA TYR A 277 40.49 33.17 30.15
C TYR A 277 40.47 32.80 31.62
N LYS A 278 41.47 33.25 32.38
CA LYS A 278 41.50 33.20 33.84
C LYS A 278 41.03 34.53 34.41
N VAL A 279 40.16 34.50 35.41
CA VAL A 279 39.72 35.70 36.13
C VAL A 279 40.76 36.06 37.19
N GLU A 280 41.43 37.19 37.03
CA GLU A 280 42.42 37.71 37.99
C GLU A 280 42.26 39.23 38.15
N GLY A 281 42.13 39.70 39.39
CA GLY A 281 42.23 41.14 39.72
C GLY A 281 41.34 42.08 38.88
N GLY A 282 40.09 41.71 38.61
CA GLY A 282 39.18 42.54 37.79
C GLY A 282 39.35 42.37 36.27
N HIS A 283 40.22 41.45 35.84
CA HIS A 283 40.55 41.20 34.44
C HIS A 283 40.32 39.75 34.05
N LEU A 284 40.09 39.53 32.76
CA LEU A 284 40.16 38.22 32.11
C LEU A 284 41.49 38.14 31.38
N ILE A 285 42.37 37.25 31.82
CA ILE A 285 43.70 37.02 31.23
C ILE A 285 43.64 35.76 30.38
N LYS A 286 43.94 35.86 29.08
CA LYS A 286 43.90 34.73 28.16
C LYS A 286 45.01 33.73 28.50
N ILE A 287 44.62 32.49 28.76
CA ILE A 287 45.54 31.37 29.07
C ILE A 287 45.63 30.34 27.94
N ALA A 288 44.64 30.30 27.05
CA ALA A 288 44.63 29.43 25.88
C ALA A 288 43.89 30.07 24.69
N ASP A 289 44.36 29.77 23.49
CA ASP A 289 43.77 30.19 22.21
C ASP A 289 44.05 29.11 21.16
N GLU A 290 43.02 28.36 20.75
CA GLU A 290 43.17 27.20 19.88
C GLU A 290 42.23 27.32 18.68
N GLY A 291 42.82 27.48 17.49
CA GLY A 291 42.12 27.51 16.22
C GLY A 291 41.42 28.83 15.87
N THR A 292 41.40 29.82 16.76
CA THR A 292 40.83 31.14 16.42
C THR A 292 41.75 31.95 15.52
N SER A 293 41.25 33.08 14.99
CA SER A 293 42.07 34.01 14.20
C SER A 293 43.09 34.81 15.01
N GLY A 294 43.17 34.61 16.34
CA GLY A 294 44.10 35.32 17.23
C GLY A 294 43.71 36.76 17.56
N HIS A 295 42.59 37.26 17.02
CA HIS A 295 42.08 38.62 17.32
C HIS A 295 41.53 38.78 18.73
N SER A 296 41.30 37.69 19.47
CA SER A 296 40.82 37.76 20.86
C SER A 296 41.88 38.38 21.76
N LEU A 297 41.49 39.42 22.50
CA LEU A 297 42.41 40.20 23.34
C LEU A 297 43.12 39.31 24.38
N GLY A 298 44.40 39.60 24.64
CA GLY A 298 45.17 38.90 25.68
C GLY A 298 44.68 39.21 27.10
N VAL A 299 44.19 40.43 27.32
CA VAL A 299 43.64 40.89 28.60
C VAL A 299 42.36 41.69 28.32
N ILE A 300 41.28 41.36 29.02
CA ILE A 300 39.99 42.07 28.93
C ILE A 300 39.66 42.63 30.31
N SER A 301 39.60 43.96 30.44
CA SER A 301 39.14 44.60 31.67
C SER A 301 37.62 44.41 31.82
N MET A 302 37.18 43.92 32.98
CA MET A 302 35.76 43.73 33.27
C MET A 302 35.03 45.07 33.53
N ASP A 303 35.75 46.14 33.85
CA ASP A 303 35.17 47.46 34.12
C ASP A 303 35.06 48.34 32.86
N SER A 304 35.62 47.89 31.73
CA SER A 304 35.51 48.59 30.46
C SER A 304 34.06 48.63 29.98
N LYS A 305 33.59 49.82 29.59
CA LYS A 305 32.28 50.00 28.93
C LYS A 305 32.23 49.30 27.57
N GLU A 306 33.36 49.21 26.87
CA GLU A 306 33.46 48.60 25.54
C GLU A 306 33.18 47.09 25.58
N HIS A 307 33.70 46.41 26.60
CA HIS A 307 33.58 44.95 26.75
C HIS A 307 32.38 44.53 27.60
N ALA A 308 31.61 45.50 28.11
CA ALA A 308 30.55 45.25 29.07
C ALA A 308 29.49 44.27 28.54
N THR A 309 29.23 44.25 27.24
CA THR A 309 28.22 43.39 26.61
C THR A 309 28.77 42.04 26.13
N TRP A 310 30.08 41.81 26.24
CA TRP A 310 30.68 40.57 25.78
C TRP A 310 30.26 39.42 26.69
N ALA A 311 29.88 38.27 26.11
CA ALA A 311 29.40 37.12 26.87
C ALA A 311 30.44 36.66 27.92
N ALA A 312 31.73 36.72 27.58
CA ALA A 312 32.85 36.38 28.47
C ALA A 312 32.89 37.26 29.73
N VAL A 313 32.52 38.54 29.63
CA VAL A 313 32.45 39.46 30.79
C VAL A 313 31.14 39.27 31.54
N GLN A 314 30.03 39.14 30.82
CA GLN A 314 28.70 38.98 31.40
C GLN A 314 28.57 37.70 32.23
N VAL A 315 29.15 36.59 31.79
CA VAL A 315 29.06 35.30 32.51
C VAL A 315 29.72 35.39 33.89
N VAL A 316 30.78 36.19 34.02
CA VAL A 316 31.47 36.46 35.29
C VAL A 316 30.69 37.43 36.16
N LYS A 317 30.22 38.55 35.60
CA LYS A 317 29.49 39.59 36.34
C LYS A 317 28.18 39.07 36.94
N THR A 318 27.47 38.27 36.16
CA THR A 318 26.18 37.67 36.58
C THR A 318 26.36 36.39 37.38
N LYS A 319 27.58 35.81 37.41
CA LYS A 319 27.85 34.48 37.97
C LYS A 319 26.90 33.42 37.42
N SER A 320 26.60 33.51 36.12
CA SER A 320 25.67 32.60 35.45
C SER A 320 26.17 31.16 35.55
N THR A 321 25.25 30.25 35.88
CA THR A 321 25.50 28.80 35.83
C THR A 321 25.35 28.23 34.43
N ASP A 322 24.68 28.97 33.55
CA ASP A 322 24.37 28.57 32.18
C ASP A 322 25.28 29.37 31.20
N PRO A 323 25.66 28.78 30.05
CA PRO A 323 26.46 29.47 29.05
C PRO A 323 25.71 30.69 28.50
N LEU A 324 26.43 31.79 28.32
CA LEU A 324 25.91 33.00 27.69
C LEU A 324 26.43 33.11 26.26
N PHE A 325 25.59 33.60 25.36
CA PHE A 325 25.91 33.71 23.94
C PHE A 325 26.00 35.17 23.51
N ASN A 326 26.93 35.48 22.63
CA ASN A 326 26.93 36.73 21.88
C ASN A 326 27.35 36.51 20.43
N GLU A 327 26.93 37.43 19.56
CA GLU A 327 27.23 37.40 18.13
C GLU A 327 28.07 38.64 17.78
N PRO A 328 29.41 38.60 17.95
CA PRO A 328 30.26 39.77 17.69
C PRO A 328 30.32 40.16 16.20
N ARG A 329 30.05 39.23 15.29
CA ARG A 329 29.91 39.47 13.85
C ARG A 329 28.84 38.56 13.29
N LYS A 330 28.19 38.98 12.19
CA LYS A 330 27.09 38.24 11.58
C LYS A 330 27.44 36.75 11.37
N ASN A 331 26.55 35.87 11.84
CA ASN A 331 26.63 34.42 11.79
C ASN A 331 27.83 33.81 12.56
N TYR A 332 28.51 34.56 13.41
CA TYR A 332 29.59 34.04 14.25
C TYR A 332 29.23 34.21 15.71
N TYR A 333 29.14 33.09 16.41
CA TYR A 333 28.71 33.03 17.79
C TYR A 333 29.89 32.73 18.70
N ILE A 334 29.88 33.36 19.86
CA ILE A 334 30.72 33.01 20.99
C ILE A 334 29.82 32.55 22.12
N ALA A 335 30.03 31.33 22.60
CA ALA A 335 29.37 30.78 23.77
C ALA A 335 30.35 30.76 24.95
N SER A 336 30.07 31.53 25.99
CA SER A 336 30.93 31.75 27.14
C SER A 336 30.39 31.03 28.37
N TYR A 337 31.23 30.21 29.01
CA TYR A 337 30.88 29.44 30.19
C TYR A 337 31.87 29.69 31.33
N LEU A 338 31.33 30.04 32.51
CA LEU A 338 32.10 30.27 33.72
C LEU A 338 32.32 28.95 34.46
N MET A 339 33.58 28.61 34.72
CA MET A 339 34.01 27.37 35.37
C MET A 339 34.73 27.68 36.66
N ARG A 340 34.35 26.97 37.74
CA ARG A 340 35.14 26.94 38.97
C ARG A 340 36.20 25.85 38.87
N MET A 341 37.45 26.25 38.88
CA MET A 341 38.60 25.36 38.75
C MET A 341 39.15 24.94 40.11
N GLY A 342 40.16 24.07 40.10
CA GLY A 342 41.00 23.80 41.28
C GLY A 342 41.66 25.08 41.80
N ASN A 343 42.10 25.05 43.06
CA ASN A 343 42.65 26.21 43.78
C ASN A 343 41.70 27.42 43.86
N ASN A 344 40.39 27.18 43.72
CA ASN A 344 39.36 28.21 43.74
C ASN A 344 39.53 29.30 42.65
N GLU A 345 40.24 28.96 41.57
CA GLU A 345 40.36 29.82 40.39
C GLU A 345 39.06 29.81 39.59
N LEU A 346 38.79 30.89 38.86
CA LEU A 346 37.66 30.99 37.94
C LEU A 346 38.19 31.12 36.52
N TRP A 347 37.76 30.24 35.63
CA TRP A 347 38.09 30.29 34.21
C TRP A 347 36.83 30.53 33.39
N VAL A 348 36.96 31.20 32.26
CA VAL A 348 35.90 31.41 31.28
C VAL A 348 36.31 30.71 29.99
N TYR A 349 35.55 29.70 29.61
CA TYR A 349 35.71 29.00 28.34
C TYR A 349 34.81 29.65 27.29
N ASN A 350 35.40 30.14 26.20
CA ASN A 350 34.66 30.71 25.09
C ASN A 350 34.79 29.79 23.88
N LEU A 351 33.67 29.21 23.46
CA LEU A 351 33.58 28.45 22.23
C LEU A 351 33.25 29.38 21.08
N HIS A 352 33.97 29.26 19.97
CA HIS A 352 33.85 30.11 18.79
C HIS A 352 33.40 29.29 17.59
N PHE A 353 32.28 29.66 16.97
CA PHE A 353 31.78 28.93 15.81
C PHE A 353 31.00 29.80 14.84
N HIS A 354 31.09 29.48 13.56
CA HIS A 354 30.30 30.12 12.52
C HIS A 354 29.09 29.25 12.19
N ARG A 355 27.88 29.84 12.22
CA ARG A 355 26.61 29.12 12.07
C ARG A 355 26.57 28.20 10.85
N ASP A 356 26.99 28.74 9.70
CA ASP A 356 26.90 28.02 8.42
C ASP A 356 28.06 27.02 8.18
N ARG A 357 29.20 27.20 8.84
CA ARG A 357 30.43 26.40 8.59
C ARG A 357 30.65 25.33 9.64
N ASN A 358 30.17 25.54 10.86
CA ASN A 358 30.35 24.65 11.99
C ASN A 358 29.01 24.02 12.41
N LYS A 359 28.34 23.33 11.49
CA LYS A 359 27.02 22.72 11.73
C LYS A 359 27.01 21.85 13.00
N LYS A 360 28.01 20.95 13.14
CA LYS A 360 28.21 20.16 14.37
C LYS A 360 28.20 20.99 15.65
N ALA A 361 28.91 22.12 15.67
CA ALA A 361 28.98 22.97 16.85
C ALA A 361 27.64 23.65 17.14
N VAL A 362 26.95 24.13 16.10
CA VAL A 362 25.60 24.69 16.22
C VAL A 362 24.64 23.65 16.74
N ASP A 363 24.62 22.45 16.16
CA ASP A 363 23.62 21.45 16.47
C ASP A 363 23.82 20.86 17.88
N LEU A 364 25.08 20.75 18.35
CA LEU A 364 25.42 20.32 19.70
C LEU A 364 25.29 21.40 20.78
N THR A 365 25.18 22.69 20.43
CA THR A 365 25.12 23.80 21.41
C THR A 365 23.83 24.60 21.40
N ILE A 366 23.19 24.75 20.24
CA ILE A 366 22.00 25.58 19.99
C ILE A 366 20.77 24.73 19.71
N HIS A 367 20.90 23.64 18.94
CA HIS A 367 19.75 22.77 18.60
C HIS A 367 19.57 21.58 19.57
N ASP A 368 20.28 21.57 20.70
CA ASP A 368 20.11 20.63 21.81
C ASP A 368 20.12 19.13 21.44
N ILE A 369 20.95 18.70 20.48
CA ILE A 369 21.26 17.26 20.30
C ILE A 369 21.72 16.64 21.63
N ILE A 370 22.54 17.40 22.37
CA ILE A 370 22.84 17.17 23.78
C ILE A 370 22.38 18.40 24.53
N ASP A 371 21.83 18.24 25.74
CA ASP A 371 21.68 19.34 26.69
C ASP A 371 23.00 20.12 26.78
N ASN A 372 22.98 21.39 26.38
CA ASN A 372 24.16 22.25 26.36
C ASN A 372 24.89 22.27 27.71
N LYS A 373 24.18 22.08 28.83
CA LYS A 373 24.77 22.00 30.17
C LYS A 373 25.68 20.78 30.31
N LEU A 374 25.31 19.64 29.73
CA LEU A 374 26.14 18.43 29.73
C LEU A 374 27.43 18.65 28.93
N LEU A 375 27.34 19.29 27.76
CA LEU A 375 28.50 19.62 26.95
C LEU A 375 29.48 20.56 27.68
N PHE A 376 28.98 21.63 28.28
CA PHE A 376 29.84 22.57 29.03
C PHE A 376 30.38 21.96 30.33
N ARG A 377 29.63 21.07 31.00
CA ARG A 377 30.13 20.28 32.13
C ARG A 377 31.24 19.32 31.70
N LEU A 378 31.11 18.69 30.54
CA LEU A 378 32.16 17.86 29.96
C LEU A 378 33.43 18.67 29.70
N ILE A 379 33.31 19.84 29.07
CA ILE A 379 34.42 20.79 28.86
C ILE A 379 35.06 21.16 30.20
N HIS A 380 34.25 21.46 31.21
CA HIS A 380 34.73 21.79 32.55
C HIS A 380 35.53 20.65 33.19
N VAL A 381 35.05 19.41 33.10
CA VAL A 381 35.79 18.23 33.58
C VAL A 381 37.13 18.09 32.85
N LEU A 382 37.16 18.26 31.52
CA LEU A 382 38.41 18.19 30.76
C LEU A 382 39.38 19.31 31.15
N CYS A 383 38.88 20.53 31.43
CA CYS A 383 39.71 21.62 31.93
C CYS A 383 40.30 21.31 33.32
N LEU A 384 39.53 20.66 34.21
CA LEU A 384 40.02 20.22 35.52
C LEU A 384 41.10 19.15 35.38
N LEU A 385 40.92 18.19 34.45
CA LEU A 385 41.94 17.19 34.13
C LEU A 385 43.21 17.88 33.61
N LEU A 386 43.09 18.87 32.74
CA LEU A 386 44.22 19.61 32.19
C LEU A 386 44.98 20.37 33.29
N GLN A 387 44.25 21.00 34.21
CA GLN A 387 44.84 21.70 35.35
C GLN A 387 45.61 20.70 36.25
N SER A 388 45.09 19.49 36.44
CA SER A 388 45.73 18.44 37.25
C SER A 388 47.03 17.91 36.64
N THR A 389 47.15 17.88 35.31
CA THR A 389 48.35 17.46 34.59
C THR A 389 49.41 18.56 34.49
N GLY A 390 49.07 19.79 34.91
CA GLY A 390 49.88 20.98 34.70
C GLY A 390 49.60 21.60 33.34
N PHE A 391 49.35 22.92 33.32
CA PHE A 391 49.34 23.66 32.05
C PHE A 391 50.76 23.60 31.47
N PRO A 392 50.93 23.28 30.17
CA PRO A 392 52.25 23.40 29.56
C PRO A 392 52.71 24.86 29.74
N LYS A 393 53.81 25.04 30.46
CA LYS A 393 54.48 26.35 30.54
C LYS A 393 54.84 26.73 29.11
N LYS A 394 54.52 27.97 28.72
CA LYS A 394 55.03 28.59 27.50
C LYS A 394 56.53 28.29 27.42
N GLU A 395 56.98 27.66 26.34
CA GLU A 395 58.38 27.72 25.97
C GLU A 395 58.69 29.22 25.79
N GLU A 396 59.47 29.78 26.72
CA GLU A 396 60.12 31.06 26.49
C GLU A 396 60.95 30.88 25.22
N SER A 397 60.68 31.74 24.24
CA SER A 397 61.44 31.82 22.99
C SER A 397 62.92 31.97 23.31
N SER A 398 63.69 30.90 23.12
CA SER A 398 65.14 30.88 23.32
C SER A 398 65.91 31.54 22.17
N ASP A 399 65.48 32.73 21.74
CA ASP A 399 66.09 33.47 20.62
C ASP A 399 66.81 34.76 21.04
N ASP A 400 67.00 35.00 22.34
CA ASP A 400 67.77 36.18 22.83
C ASP A 400 69.24 35.87 23.21
N HIS A 401 69.77 34.68 22.86
CA HIS A 401 71.17 34.33 23.15
C HIS A 401 72.11 34.19 21.94
N LEU A 402 71.70 34.60 20.74
CA LEU A 402 72.55 34.53 19.52
C LEU A 402 73.00 35.88 18.93
N LEU A 403 73.04 36.95 19.72
CA LEU A 403 73.72 38.20 19.34
C LEU A 403 74.66 38.71 20.45
N SER A 404 75.64 37.89 20.82
CA SER A 404 76.92 38.40 21.34
C SER A 404 78.01 37.35 21.17
N ARG A 405 78.64 37.34 19.99
CA ARG A 405 80.04 36.92 19.80
C ARG A 405 80.59 37.44 18.48
#